data_AF-A0A936A2A2-F1
#
_entry.id   AF-A0A936A2A2-F1
#
_cell.length_a   1.000
_cell.length_b   1.000
_cell.length_c   1.000
_cell.angle_alpha   90.00
_cell.angle_beta   90.00
_cell.angle_gamma   90.00
#
_symmetry.space_group_name_H-M   'P 1'
#
loop_
_entity.id
_entity.type
_entity.pdbx_description
1 polymer ?
#
loop_
_entity_poly.entity_id
_entity_poly.type
_entity_poly.pdbx_seq_one_letter_code
_entity_poly.pdbx_strand_id
1 'polypeptide(L)'
;MLGTNGCFGLLATKSITDSAPAWFVWIRSSEWGGIVYRDARAWLGRAMQPLSFRLRVARNGCRGRKSWTTGQCRPSMCAGRRFPDQAPAEAEGIEGTFSQGQDIRGAASSLGEERAEMLAVDPSSAEVIFPLFNGQDLNTMPRLEPYRWVIYFRDWPEAQARQYGAAFRRVEELVKPYRDGLTGQIHQDCSGNSGISVQHGDEVAARNLACVGNRVTKHVTFRKVPTNNIYNTKTKIYFLRRWSEFAVLQSSHHQEWAFWTCGTLGASTLNYSTSYALETWAMPALDGNEELESLGERYHMHRESLMVGESVGLTHLYNRFHDQSDDDPRMETMRKLHREIDLAVARAYGWDGLDLEHGYHAVPYLPENDRLRFTISDAGLEVPRRLSELNHQRYEEEVIATSRRGFNPCLRTGRTTSAATPQPRSTSTPFPPTRANTSKVAEPR
;
A
#
# COMPACT_ATOMS: atom_id res chain seq x y z
N MET A 1 23.09 -26.43 -3.88
CA MET A 1 22.02 -27.45 -3.82
C MET A 1 22.01 -28.07 -2.44
N LEU A 2 20.89 -28.03 -1.73
CA LEU A 2 20.77 -28.65 -0.40
C LEU A 2 20.61 -30.16 -0.55
N GLY A 3 21.39 -30.93 0.22
CA GLY A 3 21.22 -32.38 0.31
C GLY A 3 19.84 -32.78 0.86
N THR A 4 19.50 -34.07 0.83
CA THR A 4 18.19 -34.63 1.24
C THR A 4 17.77 -34.26 2.67
N ASN A 5 18.74 -34.05 3.57
CA ASN A 5 18.52 -33.56 4.95
C ASN A 5 19.11 -32.15 5.18
N GLY A 6 19.38 -31.41 4.12
CA GLY A 6 19.96 -30.08 4.18
C GLY A 6 18.98 -29.07 4.76
N CYS A 7 19.50 -28.17 5.59
CA CYS A 7 18.81 -26.96 5.98
C CYS A 7 19.72 -25.76 5.74
N PHE A 8 19.14 -24.61 5.42
CA PHE A 8 19.86 -23.34 5.47
C PHE A 8 19.02 -22.32 6.23
N GLY A 9 19.72 -21.38 6.86
CA GLY A 9 19.13 -20.25 7.55
C GLY A 9 19.48 -18.96 6.83
N LEU A 10 18.49 -18.12 6.52
CA LEU A 10 18.70 -16.74 6.11
C LEU A 10 18.40 -15.84 7.30
N LEU A 11 19.29 -14.88 7.53
CA LEU A 11 19.03 -13.72 8.39
C LEU A 11 18.65 -12.57 7.46
N ALA A 12 17.38 -12.21 7.47
CA ALA A 12 16.85 -11.11 6.68
C ALA A 12 16.63 -9.87 7.56
N THR A 13 16.99 -8.71 7.05
CA THR A 13 16.63 -7.41 7.64
C THR A 13 15.16 -7.09 7.33
N LYS A 14 14.58 -6.20 8.15
CA LYS A 14 13.18 -5.74 8.04
C LYS A 14 12.75 -5.33 6.62
N SER A 15 13.67 -4.82 5.81
CA SER A 15 13.38 -4.35 4.45
C SER A 15 12.89 -5.44 3.49
N ILE A 16 13.32 -6.70 3.63
CA ILE A 16 12.92 -7.78 2.70
C ILE A 16 11.42 -8.10 2.85
N THR A 17 10.89 -8.07 4.06
CA THR A 17 9.45 -8.32 4.32
C THR A 17 8.58 -7.10 4.02
N ASP A 18 9.14 -5.90 4.14
CA ASP A 18 8.40 -4.66 3.91
C ASP A 18 8.18 -4.41 2.40
N SER A 19 9.03 -4.96 1.53
CA SER A 19 8.99 -4.74 0.07
C SER A 19 8.58 -5.95 -0.78
N ALA A 20 8.81 -7.19 -0.32
CA ALA A 20 8.51 -8.39 -1.10
C ALA A 20 7.27 -9.13 -0.58
N PRO A 21 6.41 -9.65 -1.47
CA PRO A 21 5.24 -10.45 -1.08
C PRO A 21 5.65 -11.74 -0.35
N ALA A 22 4.85 -12.16 0.63
CA ALA A 22 5.12 -13.39 1.38
C ALA A 22 5.09 -14.66 0.49
N TRP A 23 4.30 -14.65 -0.58
CA TRP A 23 4.23 -15.75 -1.56
C TRP A 23 5.56 -15.96 -2.29
N PHE A 24 6.37 -14.91 -2.51
CA PHE A 24 7.63 -15.02 -3.25
C PHE A 24 8.62 -15.93 -2.52
N VAL A 25 8.67 -15.82 -1.18
CA VAL A 25 9.51 -16.70 -0.35
C VAL A 25 8.95 -18.12 -0.32
N TRP A 26 7.62 -18.27 -0.34
CA TRP A 26 6.94 -19.56 -0.29
C TRP A 26 7.10 -20.35 -1.59
N ILE A 27 6.81 -19.79 -2.76
CA ILE A 27 6.97 -20.46 -4.06
C ILE A 27 8.41 -20.94 -4.26
N ARG A 28 9.38 -20.07 -3.98
CA ARG A 28 10.81 -20.43 -4.10
C ARG A 28 11.19 -21.55 -3.13
N SER A 29 10.56 -21.64 -1.97
CA SER A 29 10.77 -22.74 -1.03
C SER A 29 10.10 -24.05 -1.44
N SER A 30 8.90 -23.98 -2.04
CA SER A 30 8.16 -25.12 -2.59
C SER A 30 8.89 -25.72 -3.80
N GLU A 31 9.43 -24.89 -4.69
CA GLU A 31 10.35 -25.31 -5.78
C GLU A 31 11.56 -26.09 -5.26
N TRP A 32 12.02 -25.76 -4.04
CA TRP A 32 13.17 -26.42 -3.40
C TRP A 32 12.77 -27.63 -2.52
N GLY A 33 11.47 -27.94 -2.45
CA GLY A 33 10.92 -29.02 -1.63
C GLY A 33 11.11 -28.81 -0.13
N GLY A 34 11.18 -27.57 0.35
CA GLY A 34 11.53 -27.25 1.74
C GLY A 34 10.43 -26.53 2.51
N ILE A 35 10.30 -26.84 3.80
CA ILE A 35 9.37 -26.18 4.74
C ILE A 35 10.06 -24.94 5.32
N VAL A 36 9.38 -23.78 5.26
CA VAL A 36 9.88 -22.49 5.78
C VAL A 36 9.41 -22.25 7.22
N TYR A 37 10.37 -22.03 8.11
CA TYR A 37 10.14 -21.60 9.49
C TYR A 37 10.57 -20.14 9.65
N ARG A 38 9.76 -19.31 10.32
CA ARG A 38 10.06 -17.89 10.60
C ARG A 38 10.16 -17.65 12.10
N ASP A 39 11.22 -16.97 12.53
CA ASP A 39 11.35 -16.39 13.88
C ASP A 39 11.77 -14.91 13.75
N ALA A 40 11.22 -14.05 14.59
CA ALA A 40 11.53 -12.62 14.63
C ALA A 40 12.17 -12.29 15.97
N ARG A 41 13.41 -11.77 15.96
CA ARG A 41 14.10 -11.33 17.19
C ARG A 41 14.58 -9.90 17.10
N ALA A 42 14.41 -9.18 18.21
CA ALA A 42 15.11 -7.93 18.46
C ALA A 42 16.62 -8.20 18.54
N TRP A 43 17.40 -7.44 17.78
CA TRP A 43 18.85 -7.54 17.80
C TRP A 43 19.38 -6.79 19.03
N LEU A 44 20.23 -7.42 19.85
CA LEU A 44 20.70 -6.90 21.15
C LEU A 44 21.82 -5.86 21.08
N GLY A 45 22.21 -5.38 19.89
CA GLY A 45 23.28 -4.40 19.74
C GLY A 45 22.82 -2.94 19.76
N ARG A 46 23.75 -2.02 20.08
CA ARG A 46 23.51 -0.57 20.28
C ARG A 46 23.04 0.21 19.04
N ALA A 47 22.90 -0.42 17.87
CA ALA A 47 22.34 0.22 16.69
C ALA A 47 20.82 -0.02 16.66
N MET A 48 20.03 1.06 16.61
CA MET A 48 18.57 1.12 16.52
C MET A 48 17.93 -0.15 15.92
N GLN A 49 17.45 -1.05 16.80
CA GLN A 49 16.45 -2.09 16.61
C GLN A 49 16.10 -2.48 15.14
N PRO A 50 16.97 -3.16 14.36
CA PRO A 50 16.49 -3.92 13.22
C PRO A 50 15.95 -5.24 13.76
N LEU A 51 14.63 -5.44 13.69
CA LEU A 51 14.06 -6.77 13.84
C LEU A 51 14.73 -7.67 12.79
N SER A 52 15.39 -8.74 13.24
CA SER A 52 16.06 -9.70 12.36
C SER A 52 15.17 -10.92 12.23
N PHE A 53 14.82 -11.27 11.00
CA PHE A 53 14.02 -12.45 10.69
C PHE A 53 14.95 -13.62 10.38
N ARG A 54 14.77 -14.75 11.07
CA ARG A 54 15.39 -16.02 10.69
C ARG A 54 14.40 -16.80 9.85
N LEU A 55 14.74 -17.02 8.60
CA LEU A 55 14.07 -17.97 7.71
C LEU A 55 14.88 -19.25 7.71
N ARG A 56 14.32 -20.38 8.15
CA ARG A 56 14.94 -21.70 7.99
C ARG A 56 14.14 -22.48 6.98
N VAL A 57 14.80 -22.99 5.94
CA VAL A 57 14.19 -23.92 4.97
C VAL A 57 14.75 -25.31 5.22
N ALA A 58 13.89 -26.31 5.39
CA ALA A 58 14.28 -27.70 5.61
C ALA A 58 13.51 -28.65 4.70
N ARG A 59 14.23 -29.49 3.94
CA ARG A 59 13.66 -30.39 2.92
C ARG A 59 12.78 -31.52 3.48
N ASN A 60 13.07 -32.01 4.69
CA ASN A 60 12.34 -33.11 5.36
C ASN A 60 11.83 -32.72 6.76
N GLY A 61 11.52 -31.44 6.97
CA GLY A 61 11.16 -30.90 8.28
C GLY A 61 12.36 -30.81 9.24
N CYS A 62 12.25 -29.95 10.26
CA CYS A 62 13.30 -29.88 11.29
C CYS A 62 13.17 -31.04 12.28
N ARG A 63 14.10 -32.01 12.23
CA ARG A 63 14.28 -32.99 13.32
C ARG A 63 15.12 -32.34 14.43
N GLY A 64 14.44 -31.82 15.45
CA GLY A 64 15.07 -31.23 16.64
C GLY A 64 14.02 -30.59 17.56
N ARG A 65 14.33 -30.47 18.86
CA ARG A 65 13.44 -29.86 19.88
C ARG A 65 12.96 -28.49 19.39
N LYS A 66 11.63 -28.31 19.28
CA LYS A 66 10.95 -27.03 18.98
C LYS A 66 10.97 -26.06 20.18
N SER A 67 12.03 -26.08 20.99
CA SER A 67 12.18 -25.20 22.14
C SER A 67 13.28 -24.19 21.86
N TRP A 68 12.89 -23.01 21.39
CA TRP A 68 13.75 -21.84 21.43
C TRP A 68 13.20 -20.94 22.52
N THR A 69 14.04 -20.70 23.52
CA THR A 69 13.73 -19.87 24.67
C THR A 69 13.19 -18.51 24.21
N THR A 70 12.03 -18.17 24.78
CA THR A 70 11.21 -16.94 24.66
C THR A 70 10.51 -16.65 23.33
N GLY A 71 9.90 -17.67 22.71
CA GLY A 71 8.85 -17.46 21.71
C GLY A 71 8.47 -18.77 21.03
N GLN A 72 7.18 -19.12 20.99
CA GLN A 72 6.71 -20.32 20.31
C GLN A 72 7.20 -20.34 18.86
N CYS A 73 7.80 -21.45 18.41
CA CYS A 73 8.03 -21.71 16.99
C CYS A 73 6.69 -21.75 16.27
N ARG A 74 6.29 -20.64 15.67
CA ARG A 74 5.17 -20.63 14.72
C ARG A 74 5.74 -21.02 13.36
N PRO A 75 5.14 -21.99 12.66
CA PRO A 75 5.46 -22.13 11.25
C PRO A 75 5.10 -20.78 10.59
N SER A 76 5.84 -20.37 9.54
CA SER A 76 5.77 -18.99 9.06
C SER A 76 4.32 -18.57 8.77
N MET A 77 4.05 -17.26 8.63
CA MET A 77 2.76 -16.73 8.15
C MET A 77 2.15 -17.48 6.94
N CYS A 78 2.95 -18.30 6.26
CA CYS A 78 2.61 -19.15 5.12
C CYS A 78 2.25 -20.61 5.46
N ALA A 79 2.19 -21.02 6.73
CA ALA A 79 2.01 -22.43 7.09
C ALA A 79 0.57 -22.81 7.45
N GLY A 80 -0.27 -21.81 7.74
CA GLY A 80 -1.72 -22.00 7.88
C GLY A 80 -2.47 -21.79 6.57
N ARG A 81 -1.87 -21.08 5.60
CA ARG A 81 -2.47 -20.85 4.29
C ARG A 81 -1.72 -21.66 3.24
N ARG A 82 -2.41 -22.61 2.59
CA ARG A 82 -1.94 -23.21 1.35
C ARG A 82 -2.07 -22.14 0.27
N PHE A 83 -0.98 -21.43 0.00
CA PHE A 83 -0.99 -20.43 -1.07
C PHE A 83 -1.13 -21.11 -2.43
N PRO A 84 -1.66 -20.41 -3.44
CA PRO A 84 -1.62 -20.88 -4.82
C PRO A 84 -0.19 -21.25 -5.22
N ASP A 85 -0.03 -22.36 -5.94
CA ASP A 85 1.28 -22.94 -6.29
C ASP A 85 2.08 -22.07 -7.29
N GLN A 86 1.49 -20.97 -7.78
CA GLN A 86 2.06 -20.12 -8.82
C GLN A 86 1.98 -18.63 -8.45
N ALA A 87 2.94 -17.87 -8.96
CA ALA A 87 3.05 -16.43 -8.77
C ALA A 87 1.99 -15.71 -9.61
N PRO A 88 1.33 -14.65 -9.11
CA PRO A 88 0.48 -13.82 -9.94
C PRO A 88 1.26 -13.29 -11.15
N ALA A 89 0.65 -13.34 -12.33
CA ALA A 89 1.18 -12.75 -13.54
C ALA A 89 0.73 -11.28 -13.65
N GLU A 90 1.63 -10.43 -14.13
CA GLU A 90 1.30 -9.06 -14.54
C GLU A 90 0.49 -9.16 -15.84
N ALA A 91 -0.81 -8.84 -15.78
CA ALA A 91 -1.69 -8.76 -16.94
C ALA A 91 -2.02 -7.27 -17.21
N GLU A 92 -2.62 -6.96 -18.36
CA GLU A 92 -3.35 -5.71 -18.62
C GLU A 92 -4.58 -5.66 -17.68
N GLY A 93 -4.34 -5.55 -16.38
CA GLY A 93 -5.36 -5.34 -15.37
C GLY A 93 -5.97 -3.95 -15.52
N ILE A 94 -6.33 -3.31 -14.42
CA ILE A 94 -6.85 -1.93 -14.45
C ILE A 94 -5.72 -0.89 -14.66
N GLU A 95 -4.74 -1.19 -15.52
CA GLU A 95 -3.61 -0.31 -15.82
C GLU A 95 -4.09 1.07 -16.30
N GLY A 96 -3.43 2.13 -15.84
CA GLY A 96 -3.81 3.51 -16.15
C GLY A 96 -5.03 4.05 -15.37
N THR A 97 -5.70 3.24 -14.55
CA THR A 97 -6.86 3.71 -13.73
C THR A 97 -6.46 4.23 -12.35
N PHE A 98 -5.18 4.30 -12.02
CA PHE A 98 -4.70 4.77 -10.72
C PHE A 98 -3.39 5.54 -10.83
N SER A 99 -3.13 6.36 -9.82
CA SER A 99 -1.94 7.19 -9.72
C SER A 99 -1.43 7.29 -8.28
N GLN A 100 -0.17 7.70 -8.13
CA GLN A 100 0.37 8.10 -6.85
C GLN A 100 -0.05 9.53 -6.52
N GLY A 101 -0.28 9.82 -5.23
CA GLY A 101 -0.45 11.21 -4.81
C GLY A 101 0.80 12.05 -5.07
N GLN A 102 0.64 13.37 -4.93
CA GLN A 102 1.63 14.36 -5.32
C GLN A 102 2.80 14.41 -4.33
N ASP A 103 4.02 14.54 -4.86
CA ASP A 103 5.25 14.75 -4.07
C ASP A 103 5.47 16.23 -3.80
N ILE A 104 5.07 16.64 -2.61
CA ILE A 104 5.20 18.00 -2.11
C ILE A 104 6.61 18.12 -1.54
N ARG A 105 7.58 18.26 -2.43
CA ARG A 105 9.00 18.39 -2.04
C ARG A 105 9.24 19.77 -1.45
N GLY A 106 9.49 19.79 -0.14
CA GLY A 106 9.84 20.98 0.64
C GLY A 106 8.82 21.23 1.75
N ALA A 107 9.28 21.29 3.01
CA ALA A 107 8.48 21.54 4.22
C ALA A 107 7.77 22.92 4.25
N ALA A 108 7.90 23.67 3.17
CA ALA A 108 7.70 25.10 3.00
C ALA A 108 6.37 25.48 2.34
N SER A 109 5.62 24.50 1.85
CA SER A 109 4.49 24.74 0.97
C SER A 109 3.14 24.55 1.64
N SER A 110 3.09 24.04 2.88
CA SER A 110 1.83 23.91 3.61
C SER A 110 1.45 25.21 4.31
N LEU A 111 0.35 25.82 3.88
CA LEU A 111 -0.26 27.00 4.51
C LEU A 111 -1.25 26.58 5.59
N GLY A 112 -1.23 27.28 6.72
CA GLY A 112 -2.27 27.25 7.75
C GLY A 112 -3.09 28.55 7.69
N GLU A 113 -3.05 29.32 8.78
CA GLU A 113 -3.74 30.61 8.90
C GLU A 113 -3.24 31.66 7.89
N GLU A 114 -1.97 31.58 7.48
CA GLU A 114 -1.33 32.44 6.46
C GLU A 114 -2.11 32.50 5.13
N ARG A 115 -2.91 31.47 4.81
CA ARG A 115 -3.76 31.47 3.62
C ARG A 115 -4.71 32.66 3.60
N ALA A 116 -5.36 32.97 4.73
CA ALA A 116 -6.35 34.03 4.78
C ALA A 116 -5.72 35.40 4.51
N GLU A 117 -4.53 35.64 5.10
CA GLU A 117 -3.75 36.86 4.88
C GLU A 117 -3.29 36.97 3.42
N MET A 118 -2.83 35.87 2.83
CA MET A 118 -2.42 35.83 1.43
C MET A 118 -3.57 36.16 0.48
N LEU A 119 -4.75 35.60 0.73
CA LEU A 119 -5.96 35.86 -0.06
C LEU A 119 -6.53 37.27 0.16
N ALA A 120 -6.29 37.88 1.32
CA ALA A 120 -6.68 39.28 1.57
C ALA A 120 -5.80 40.27 0.77
N VAL A 121 -4.51 39.94 0.60
CA VAL A 121 -3.57 40.75 -0.19
C VAL A 121 -3.75 40.52 -1.69
N ASP A 122 -3.89 39.27 -2.10
CA ASP A 122 -4.04 38.87 -3.50
C ASP A 122 -5.13 37.79 -3.64
N PRO A 123 -6.39 38.19 -3.88
CA PRO A 123 -7.49 37.25 -4.05
C PRO A 123 -7.29 36.26 -5.21
N SER A 124 -6.51 36.63 -6.23
CA SER A 124 -6.24 35.74 -7.37
C SER A 124 -5.42 34.52 -6.99
N SER A 125 -4.64 34.61 -5.90
CA SER A 125 -3.87 33.48 -5.35
C SER A 125 -4.74 32.28 -4.95
N ALA A 126 -6.08 32.44 -4.84
CA ALA A 126 -7.00 31.32 -4.64
C ALA A 126 -6.92 30.25 -5.75
N GLU A 127 -6.56 30.64 -6.98
CA GLU A 127 -6.44 29.71 -8.11
C GLU A 127 -5.25 28.74 -7.97
N VAL A 128 -4.23 29.13 -7.20
CA VAL A 128 -3.00 28.37 -7.00
C VAL A 128 -2.88 27.78 -5.60
N ILE A 129 -3.89 27.97 -4.73
CA ILE A 129 -3.90 27.46 -3.35
C ILE A 129 -4.96 26.36 -3.23
N PHE A 130 -4.49 25.12 -3.02
CA PHE A 130 -5.36 23.95 -2.97
C PHE A 130 -5.36 23.31 -1.58
N PRO A 131 -6.49 22.75 -1.10
CA PRO A 131 -6.49 21.92 0.10
C PRO A 131 -5.50 20.76 0.00
N LEU A 132 -4.80 20.48 1.09
CA LEU A 132 -3.84 19.39 1.16
C LEU A 132 -4.30 18.31 2.16
N PHE A 133 -4.39 17.07 1.71
CA PHE A 133 -4.67 15.92 2.56
C PHE A 133 -3.57 14.87 2.49
N ASN A 134 -3.34 14.17 3.59
CA ASN A 134 -2.48 12.99 3.63
C ASN A 134 -3.26 11.74 4.07
N GLY A 135 -2.57 10.60 4.11
CA GLY A 135 -3.18 9.33 4.53
C GLY A 135 -3.73 9.31 5.96
N GLN A 136 -3.19 10.13 6.87
CA GLN A 136 -3.74 10.26 8.22
C GLN A 136 -5.07 11.01 8.18
N ASP A 137 -5.13 12.12 7.47
CA ASP A 137 -6.35 12.94 7.34
C ASP A 137 -7.51 12.11 6.78
N LEU A 138 -7.25 11.32 5.74
CA LEU A 138 -8.22 10.38 5.15
C LEU A 138 -8.78 9.38 6.17
N ASN A 139 -7.94 8.93 7.09
CA ASN A 139 -8.24 7.87 8.04
C ASN A 139 -8.88 8.37 9.34
N THR A 140 -8.64 9.62 9.73
CA THR A 140 -9.10 10.19 11.00
C THR A 140 -10.21 11.20 10.86
N MET A 141 -10.32 11.91 9.74
CA MET A 141 -11.27 13.01 9.60
C MET A 141 -12.66 12.52 9.21
N PRO A 142 -13.72 12.86 9.97
CA PRO A 142 -15.09 12.50 9.62
C PRO A 142 -15.57 13.16 8.33
N ARG A 143 -15.29 14.46 8.13
CA ARG A 143 -15.81 15.27 7.01
C ARG A 143 -14.78 15.69 5.96
N LEU A 144 -13.50 15.37 6.17
CA LEU A 144 -12.38 15.86 5.33
C LEU A 144 -12.41 17.38 5.11
N GLU A 145 -12.64 18.12 6.18
CA GLU A 145 -12.60 19.59 6.12
C GLU A 145 -11.15 20.06 5.93
N PRO A 146 -10.89 20.93 4.93
CA PRO A 146 -9.57 21.51 4.73
C PRO A 146 -9.12 22.31 5.96
N TYR A 147 -7.92 21.99 6.46
CA TYR A 147 -7.26 22.75 7.54
C TYR A 147 -5.81 23.11 7.20
N ARG A 148 -5.31 22.59 6.08
CA ARG A 148 -4.00 22.88 5.52
C ARG A 148 -4.14 23.02 4.02
N TRP A 149 -3.33 23.89 3.43
CA TRP A 149 -3.35 24.15 1.99
C TRP A 149 -1.95 24.09 1.42
N VAL A 150 -1.84 23.99 0.10
CA VAL A 150 -0.56 23.98 -0.61
C VAL A 150 -0.62 24.94 -1.79
N ILE A 151 0.48 25.69 -1.99
CA ILE A 151 0.66 26.49 -3.21
C ILE A 151 1.16 25.57 -4.32
N TYR A 152 0.45 25.56 -5.44
CA TYR A 152 0.73 24.67 -6.55
C TYR A 152 0.48 25.36 -7.89
N PHE A 153 1.56 25.67 -8.59
CA PHE A 153 1.56 26.33 -9.91
C PHE A 153 1.51 25.35 -11.09
N ARG A 154 1.30 24.05 -10.82
CA ARG A 154 1.25 23.00 -11.84
C ARG A 154 2.52 22.95 -12.71
N ASP A 155 2.36 22.89 -14.03
CA ASP A 155 3.42 22.99 -15.04
C ASP A 155 3.44 24.39 -15.70
N TRP A 156 2.93 25.42 -14.99
CA TRP A 156 2.90 26.77 -15.54
C TRP A 156 4.30 27.36 -15.71
N PRO A 157 4.53 28.16 -16.78
CA PRO A 157 5.75 28.94 -16.92
C PRO A 157 5.94 29.89 -15.73
N GLU A 158 7.19 30.12 -15.34
CA GLU A 158 7.51 31.03 -14.22
C GLU A 158 6.92 32.43 -14.41
N ALA A 159 6.90 32.95 -15.64
CA ALA A 159 6.30 34.24 -15.97
C ALA A 159 4.81 34.31 -15.62
N GLN A 160 4.08 33.20 -15.72
CA GLN A 160 2.68 33.08 -15.31
C GLN A 160 2.58 32.94 -13.79
N ALA A 161 3.41 32.11 -13.16
CA ALA A 161 3.41 31.94 -11.71
C ALA A 161 3.74 33.25 -10.96
N ARG A 162 4.61 34.10 -11.52
CA ARG A 162 4.97 35.42 -10.97
C ARG A 162 3.81 36.41 -10.90
N GLN A 163 2.71 36.18 -11.64
CA GLN A 163 1.51 37.02 -11.58
C GLN A 163 0.83 36.92 -10.21
N TYR A 164 1.00 35.79 -9.52
CA TYR A 164 0.47 35.55 -8.17
C TYR A 164 1.48 36.02 -7.13
N GLY A 165 1.61 37.34 -6.97
CA GLY A 165 2.74 37.95 -6.28
C GLY A 165 2.96 37.43 -4.85
N ALA A 166 1.89 37.29 -4.05
CA ALA A 166 2.02 36.83 -2.66
C ALA A 166 2.38 35.34 -2.58
N ALA A 167 1.71 34.49 -3.36
CA ALA A 167 1.97 33.06 -3.42
C ALA A 167 3.37 32.74 -4.00
N PHE A 168 3.79 33.46 -5.05
CA PHE A 168 5.09 33.26 -5.68
C PHE A 168 6.24 33.66 -4.75
N ARG A 169 6.15 34.82 -4.08
CA ARG A 169 7.16 35.26 -3.10
C ARG A 169 7.35 34.22 -1.99
N ARG A 170 6.25 33.67 -1.47
CA ARG A 170 6.29 32.64 -0.43
C ARG A 170 7.06 31.39 -0.87
N VAL A 171 6.79 30.91 -2.08
CA VAL A 171 7.49 29.75 -2.66
C VAL A 171 8.96 30.09 -2.89
N GLU A 172 9.28 31.28 -3.41
CA GLU A 172 10.66 31.72 -3.64
C GLU A 172 11.46 31.78 -2.33
N GLU A 173 10.90 32.38 -1.27
CA GLU A 173 11.59 32.55 0.02
C GLU A 173 11.90 31.23 0.73
N LEU A 174 11.01 30.23 0.61
CA LEU A 174 11.15 28.99 1.38
C LEU A 174 11.64 27.78 0.59
N VAL A 175 11.23 27.64 -0.69
CA VAL A 175 11.56 26.47 -1.50
C VAL A 175 12.90 26.64 -2.21
N LYS A 176 13.24 27.86 -2.65
CA LYS A 176 14.49 28.14 -3.35
C LYS A 176 15.73 27.85 -2.50
N PRO A 177 15.85 28.31 -1.23
CA PRO A 177 17.03 28.00 -0.42
C PRO A 177 17.19 26.50 -0.15
N TYR A 178 16.07 25.78 0.03
CA TYR A 178 16.08 24.32 0.19
C TYR A 178 16.57 23.61 -1.07
N ARG A 179 16.13 24.05 -2.26
CA ARG A 179 16.52 23.45 -3.53
C ARG A 179 17.95 23.77 -3.93
N ASP A 180 18.38 25.00 -3.73
CA ASP A 180 19.76 25.44 -4.00
C ASP A 180 20.78 24.68 -3.12
N GLY A 181 20.35 24.22 -1.93
CA GLY A 181 21.16 23.38 -1.05
C GLY A 181 21.24 21.89 -1.41
N LEU A 182 20.46 21.40 -2.38
CA LEU A 182 20.51 20.00 -2.81
C LEU A 182 21.62 19.79 -3.84
N THR A 183 22.77 19.24 -3.44
CA THR A 183 23.87 18.90 -4.36
C THR A 183 23.81 17.43 -4.80
N GLY A 184 23.87 17.16 -6.11
CA GLY A 184 24.26 15.84 -6.65
C GLY A 184 23.16 14.91 -7.17
N GLN A 185 21.94 15.39 -7.40
CA GLN A 185 20.97 14.70 -8.27
C GLN A 185 20.93 15.46 -9.60
N ILE A 186 20.69 14.75 -10.71
CA ILE A 186 20.49 15.38 -12.02
C ILE A 186 19.37 16.40 -11.85
N HIS A 187 19.74 17.68 -11.76
CA HIS A 187 18.81 18.79 -11.84
C HIS A 187 18.33 18.78 -13.28
N GLN A 188 17.23 18.07 -13.54
CA GLN A 188 16.40 18.44 -14.68
C GLN A 188 16.13 19.95 -14.52
N ASP A 189 16.33 20.75 -15.56
CA ASP A 189 16.08 22.18 -15.51
C ASP A 189 14.63 22.43 -15.07
N CYS A 190 14.44 22.67 -13.78
CA CYS A 190 13.13 22.81 -13.15
C CYS A 190 12.66 24.27 -13.29
N SER A 191 12.40 24.70 -14.51
CA SER A 191 11.48 25.81 -14.74
C SER A 191 10.08 25.33 -14.34
N GLY A 192 9.64 25.68 -13.14
CA GLY A 192 8.25 25.52 -12.67
C GLY A 192 7.73 24.09 -12.44
N ASN A 193 8.46 23.02 -12.83
CA ASN A 193 7.89 21.68 -12.83
C ASN A 193 7.78 21.09 -11.41
N SER A 194 6.56 21.12 -10.88
CA SER A 194 6.17 20.43 -9.66
C SER A 194 5.81 18.97 -9.93
N GLY A 195 6.70 18.24 -10.62
CA GLY A 195 6.72 16.78 -10.68
C GLY A 195 5.44 16.11 -11.17
N ILE A 196 4.69 16.77 -12.06
CA ILE A 196 3.48 16.19 -12.65
C ILE A 196 3.89 15.45 -13.92
N SER A 197 3.44 14.21 -14.07
CA SER A 197 3.31 13.68 -15.43
C SER A 197 2.05 14.35 -16.04
N VAL A 198 2.24 15.04 -17.15
CA VAL A 198 1.24 15.84 -17.89
C VAL A 198 -0.10 15.10 -18.13
N GLN A 199 -0.12 13.77 -18.10
CA GLN A 199 -1.34 12.96 -18.18
C GLN A 199 -2.32 13.16 -16.98
N HIS A 200 -1.84 13.70 -15.85
CA HIS A 200 -2.61 13.80 -14.61
C HIS A 200 -3.44 15.08 -14.47
N GLY A 201 -3.07 16.18 -15.13
CA GLY A 201 -3.78 17.46 -14.98
C GLY A 201 -5.18 17.43 -15.58
N ASP A 202 -5.29 16.90 -16.80
CA ASP A 202 -6.52 16.96 -17.59
C ASP A 202 -7.53 15.87 -17.19
N GLU A 203 -7.06 14.68 -16.83
CA GLU A 203 -7.92 13.59 -16.35
C GLU A 203 -8.52 13.83 -14.96
N VAL A 204 -7.74 14.45 -14.07
CA VAL A 204 -8.20 14.83 -12.72
C VAL A 204 -9.15 16.03 -12.81
N ALA A 205 -8.87 16.98 -13.71
CA ALA A 205 -9.72 18.16 -13.92
C ALA A 205 -11.07 17.85 -14.59
N ALA A 206 -11.17 16.80 -15.41
CA ALA A 206 -12.42 16.37 -16.04
C ALA A 206 -13.37 15.60 -15.10
N ARG A 207 -12.95 15.28 -13.87
CA ARG A 207 -13.64 14.37 -12.95
C ARG A 207 -13.92 15.09 -11.64
N ASN A 208 -15.10 14.90 -11.04
CA ASN A 208 -15.46 15.54 -9.76
C ASN A 208 -15.03 14.72 -8.52
N LEU A 209 -14.93 13.39 -8.65
CA LEU A 209 -14.63 12.47 -7.57
C LEU A 209 -13.65 11.37 -8.01
N ALA A 210 -12.80 10.94 -7.09
CA ALA A 210 -11.93 9.78 -7.22
C ALA A 210 -11.92 8.98 -5.92
N CYS A 211 -11.58 7.69 -5.98
CA CYS A 211 -11.31 6.90 -4.78
C CYS A 211 -9.88 7.16 -4.32
N VAL A 212 -9.65 7.32 -3.02
CA VAL A 212 -8.30 7.44 -2.45
C VAL A 212 -8.12 6.44 -1.33
N GLY A 213 -6.94 5.84 -1.28
CA GLY A 213 -6.53 4.88 -0.27
C GLY A 213 -5.13 5.19 0.25
N ASN A 214 -4.82 4.72 1.45
CA ASN A 214 -3.50 4.89 2.04
C ASN A 214 -2.60 3.71 1.64
N ARG A 215 -1.33 3.99 1.31
CA ARG A 215 -0.33 2.97 1.03
C ARG A 215 -0.07 2.07 2.25
N VAL A 216 -0.03 2.66 3.45
CA VAL A 216 0.25 1.93 4.69
C VAL A 216 -0.99 1.95 5.55
N THR A 217 -1.65 0.80 5.72
CA THR A 217 -2.94 0.74 6.41
C THR A 217 -3.16 -0.53 7.23
N LYS A 218 -3.89 -0.40 8.33
CA LYS A 218 -4.39 -1.52 9.15
C LYS A 218 -5.57 -2.23 8.47
N HIS A 219 -6.44 -1.45 7.84
CA HIS A 219 -7.67 -1.88 7.19
C HIS A 219 -7.66 -1.38 5.74
N VAL A 220 -7.91 -2.27 4.78
CA VAL A 220 -7.95 -1.90 3.36
C VAL A 220 -9.24 -1.13 3.11
N THR A 221 -9.12 0.20 3.07
CA THR A 221 -10.26 1.10 3.03
C THR A 221 -10.03 2.17 1.98
N PHE A 222 -11.09 2.46 1.23
CA PHE A 222 -11.08 3.45 0.17
C PHE A 222 -12.18 4.47 0.41
N ARG A 223 -11.91 5.73 0.12
CA ARG A 223 -12.86 6.83 0.29
C ARG A 223 -13.02 7.59 -1.01
N LYS A 224 -14.26 7.89 -1.42
CA LYS A 224 -14.50 8.81 -2.53
C LYS A 224 -14.28 10.24 -2.06
N VAL A 225 -13.44 10.97 -2.77
CA VAL A 225 -13.02 12.32 -2.41
C VAL A 225 -12.93 13.23 -3.64
N PRO A 226 -13.03 14.55 -3.47
CA PRO A 226 -12.89 15.50 -4.56
C PRO A 226 -11.51 15.46 -5.20
N THR A 227 -11.46 15.56 -6.52
CA THR A 227 -10.23 15.59 -7.34
C THR A 227 -9.51 16.93 -7.34
N ASN A 228 -10.20 18.01 -6.94
CA ASN A 228 -9.66 19.36 -6.88
C ASN A 228 -8.76 19.61 -5.65
N ASN A 229 -8.57 18.61 -4.78
CA ASN A 229 -7.65 18.66 -3.65
C ASN A 229 -6.32 17.99 -4.00
N ILE A 230 -5.26 18.39 -3.30
CA ILE A 230 -3.95 17.73 -3.41
C ILE A 230 -3.86 16.64 -2.33
N TYR A 231 -3.53 15.42 -2.76
CA TYR A 231 -3.26 14.30 -1.87
C TYR A 231 -1.78 13.97 -1.89
N ASN A 232 -1.16 13.73 -0.73
CA ASN A 232 0.29 13.50 -0.66
C ASN A 232 0.74 12.17 -1.28
N THR A 233 2.04 12.02 -1.51
CA THR A 233 2.70 10.86 -2.17
C THR A 233 2.51 9.51 -1.50
N LYS A 234 2.14 9.49 -0.21
CA LYS A 234 1.86 8.25 0.54
C LYS A 234 0.41 7.78 0.34
N THR A 235 -0.41 8.56 -0.35
CA THR A 235 -1.74 8.16 -0.81
C THR A 235 -1.69 7.63 -2.23
N LYS A 236 -2.69 6.82 -2.58
CA LYS A 236 -2.93 6.31 -3.92
C LYS A 236 -4.32 6.76 -4.35
N ILE A 237 -4.40 7.30 -5.55
CA ILE A 237 -5.64 7.83 -6.15
C ILE A 237 -6.07 6.82 -7.22
N TYR A 238 -7.35 6.44 -7.20
CA TYR A 238 -7.95 5.48 -8.11
C TYR A 238 -9.10 6.18 -8.83
N PHE A 239 -9.06 6.17 -10.16
CA PHE A 239 -10.02 6.82 -11.04
C PHE A 239 -11.24 5.93 -11.34
N LEU A 240 -11.70 5.19 -10.32
CA LEU A 240 -12.92 4.39 -10.37
C LEU A 240 -14.13 5.31 -10.22
N ARG A 241 -15.05 5.24 -11.18
CA ARG A 241 -16.17 6.18 -11.31
C ARG A 241 -17.42 5.59 -10.69
N ARG A 242 -17.71 4.34 -11.04
CA ARG A 242 -18.94 3.65 -10.70
C ARG A 242 -18.92 3.18 -9.26
N TRP A 243 -20.10 3.08 -8.67
CA TRP A 243 -20.27 2.47 -7.36
C TRP A 243 -20.03 0.97 -7.39
N SER A 244 -20.27 0.30 -8.53
CA SER A 244 -19.93 -1.11 -8.70
C SER A 244 -18.43 -1.36 -8.58
N GLU A 245 -17.60 -0.52 -9.22
CA GLU A 245 -16.13 -0.58 -9.13
C GLU A 245 -15.65 -0.36 -7.69
N PHE A 246 -16.22 0.64 -7.00
CA PHE A 246 -15.94 0.89 -5.59
C PHE A 246 -16.34 -0.30 -4.70
N ALA A 247 -17.52 -0.90 -4.91
CA ALA A 247 -18.01 -2.03 -4.14
C ALA A 247 -17.04 -3.22 -4.24
N VAL A 248 -16.60 -3.53 -5.46
CA VAL A 248 -15.65 -4.63 -5.70
C VAL A 248 -14.29 -4.31 -5.05
N LEU A 249 -13.79 -3.09 -5.20
CA LEU A 249 -12.54 -2.67 -4.57
C LEU A 249 -12.60 -2.74 -3.03
N GLN A 250 -13.76 -2.45 -2.43
CA GLN A 250 -13.97 -2.44 -0.98
C GLN A 250 -14.35 -3.82 -0.39
N SER A 251 -14.56 -4.82 -1.24
CA SER A 251 -14.96 -6.19 -0.86
C SER A 251 -13.86 -6.96 -0.10
N SER A 252 -14.27 -7.99 0.64
CA SER A 252 -13.35 -8.95 1.26
C SER A 252 -12.50 -9.67 0.22
N HIS A 253 -13.00 -9.86 -1.00
CA HIS A 253 -12.28 -10.53 -2.09
C HIS A 253 -11.01 -9.78 -2.48
N HIS A 254 -11.13 -8.47 -2.69
CA HIS A 254 -9.98 -7.62 -2.98
C HIS A 254 -9.06 -7.48 -1.77
N GLN A 255 -9.63 -7.41 -0.56
CA GLN A 255 -8.82 -7.39 0.66
C GLN A 255 -7.94 -8.65 0.78
N GLU A 256 -8.51 -9.85 0.62
CA GLU A 256 -7.77 -11.11 0.68
C GLU A 256 -6.71 -11.18 -0.43
N TRP A 257 -7.01 -10.69 -1.63
CA TRP A 257 -6.04 -10.55 -2.71
C TRP A 257 -4.87 -9.64 -2.32
N ALA A 258 -5.17 -8.43 -1.83
CA ALA A 258 -4.15 -7.46 -1.45
C ALA A 258 -3.26 -7.96 -0.31
N PHE A 259 -3.82 -8.63 0.70
CA PHE A 259 -3.03 -9.28 1.77
C PHE A 259 -2.20 -10.46 1.27
N TRP A 260 -2.65 -11.15 0.22
CA TRP A 260 -1.87 -12.21 -0.40
C TRP A 260 -0.69 -11.65 -1.21
N THR A 261 -0.93 -10.66 -2.06
CA THR A 261 0.04 -10.21 -3.07
C THR A 261 0.96 -9.09 -2.60
N CYS A 262 0.59 -8.30 -1.60
CA CYS A 262 1.41 -7.19 -1.11
C CYS A 262 2.33 -7.56 0.05
N GLY A 263 3.31 -6.70 0.33
CA GLY A 263 4.13 -6.76 1.54
C GLY A 263 3.42 -6.18 2.77
N THR A 264 3.98 -6.43 3.94
CA THR A 264 3.48 -5.86 5.22
C THR A 264 4.58 -5.07 5.90
N LEU A 265 4.24 -3.90 6.45
CA LEU A 265 5.11 -3.15 7.34
C LEU A 265 4.97 -3.70 8.77
N GLY A 266 5.99 -4.40 9.25
CA GLY A 266 5.93 -5.07 10.56
C GLY A 266 5.15 -6.38 10.51
N ALA A 267 4.19 -6.58 11.44
CA ALA A 267 3.45 -7.84 11.58
C ALA A 267 2.05 -7.81 10.93
N SER A 268 1.38 -6.67 10.91
CA SER A 268 -0.07 -6.60 10.61
C SER A 268 -0.49 -5.45 9.69
N THR A 269 0.39 -4.50 9.41
CA THR A 269 0.05 -3.32 8.62
C THR A 269 0.37 -3.59 7.17
N LEU A 270 -0.63 -3.55 6.29
CA LEU A 270 -0.44 -3.77 4.87
C LEU A 270 0.35 -2.60 4.26
N ASN A 271 1.35 -2.91 3.42
CA ASN A 271 2.02 -1.95 2.54
C ASN A 271 1.46 -2.15 1.13
N TYR A 272 0.29 -1.56 0.89
CA TYR A 272 -0.49 -1.70 -0.33
C TYR A 272 0.32 -1.22 -1.54
N SER A 273 0.64 -2.13 -2.46
CA SER A 273 1.31 -1.83 -3.72
C SER A 273 0.30 -1.93 -4.85
N THR A 274 0.11 -0.86 -5.61
CA THR A 274 -0.80 -0.87 -6.76
C THR A 274 -0.38 -1.89 -7.81
N SER A 275 0.91 -2.05 -8.05
CA SER A 275 1.40 -3.05 -9.01
C SER A 275 1.13 -4.49 -8.56
N TYR A 276 1.25 -4.79 -7.26
CA TYR A 276 0.93 -6.13 -6.79
C TYR A 276 -0.56 -6.37 -6.54
N ALA A 277 -1.31 -5.36 -6.09
CA ALA A 277 -2.72 -5.52 -5.73
C ALA A 277 -3.69 -5.23 -6.87
N LEU A 278 -3.32 -4.46 -7.89
CA LEU A 278 -4.24 -4.04 -8.96
C LEU A 278 -3.81 -4.48 -10.35
N GLU A 279 -2.52 -4.35 -10.71
CA GLU A 279 -2.06 -4.77 -12.05
C GLU A 279 -2.15 -6.30 -12.22
N THR A 280 -2.04 -7.06 -11.13
CA THR A 280 -2.24 -8.52 -11.14
C THR A 280 -3.67 -8.94 -10.83
N TRP A 281 -4.56 -8.00 -10.48
CA TRP A 281 -5.89 -8.36 -10.01
C TRP A 281 -6.86 -8.61 -11.16
N ALA A 282 -7.42 -9.82 -11.19
CA ALA A 282 -8.48 -10.17 -12.11
C ALA A 282 -9.81 -9.56 -11.66
N MET A 283 -10.04 -8.26 -11.92
CA MET A 283 -11.31 -7.59 -11.61
C MET A 283 -12.48 -8.23 -12.40
N PRO A 284 -13.66 -8.47 -11.81
CA PRO A 284 -14.78 -9.09 -12.54
C PRO A 284 -15.35 -8.10 -13.58
N ALA A 285 -16.08 -8.63 -14.56
CA ALA A 285 -16.82 -7.77 -15.49
C ALA A 285 -18.01 -7.13 -14.78
N LEU A 286 -18.18 -5.81 -14.92
CA LEU A 286 -19.17 -5.02 -14.16
C LEU A 286 -20.24 -4.35 -15.02
N ASP A 287 -20.19 -4.55 -16.34
CA ASP A 287 -21.10 -3.88 -17.27
C ASP A 287 -22.55 -4.24 -16.96
N GLY A 288 -23.38 -3.22 -16.68
CA GLY A 288 -24.79 -3.39 -16.35
C GLY A 288 -25.09 -3.99 -14.97
N ASN A 289 -24.11 -4.14 -14.07
CA ASN A 289 -24.37 -4.67 -12.72
C ASN A 289 -24.98 -3.59 -11.79
N GLU A 290 -26.30 -3.41 -11.89
CA GLU A 290 -27.07 -2.44 -11.10
C GLU A 290 -27.10 -2.79 -9.60
N GLU A 291 -27.03 -4.08 -9.26
CA GLU A 291 -27.00 -4.53 -7.87
C GLU A 291 -25.73 -4.03 -7.16
N LEU A 292 -24.55 -4.25 -7.74
CA LEU A 292 -23.29 -3.75 -7.18
C LEU A 292 -23.22 -2.22 -7.18
N GLU A 293 -23.82 -1.57 -8.17
CA GLU A 293 -23.94 -0.11 -8.19
C GLU A 293 -24.72 0.39 -6.96
N SER A 294 -25.91 -0.15 -6.73
CA SER A 294 -26.75 0.23 -5.58
C SER A 294 -26.10 -0.12 -4.24
N LEU A 295 -25.51 -1.31 -4.13
CA LEU A 295 -24.85 -1.75 -2.89
C LEU A 295 -23.63 -0.89 -2.56
N GLY A 296 -22.81 -0.56 -3.56
CA GLY A 296 -21.64 0.29 -3.38
C GLY A 296 -22.01 1.68 -2.88
N GLU A 297 -23.05 2.28 -3.46
CA GLU A 297 -23.56 3.59 -3.04
C GLU A 297 -24.12 3.55 -1.62
N ARG A 298 -25.03 2.59 -1.33
CA ARG A 298 -25.65 2.44 -0.01
C ARG A 298 -24.62 2.19 1.08
N TYR A 299 -23.64 1.31 0.84
CA TYR A 299 -22.55 1.06 1.78
C TYR A 299 -21.72 2.31 2.02
N HIS A 300 -21.31 3.00 0.95
CA HIS A 300 -20.51 4.22 1.09
C HIS A 300 -21.26 5.32 1.86
N MET A 301 -22.50 5.61 1.49
CA MET A 301 -23.32 6.65 2.14
C MET A 301 -23.58 6.33 3.62
N HIS A 302 -23.92 5.07 3.93
CA HIS A 302 -24.13 4.63 5.31
C HIS A 302 -22.86 4.75 6.16
N ARG A 303 -21.71 4.36 5.59
CA ARG A 303 -20.39 4.49 6.22
C ARG A 303 -20.04 5.96 6.50
N GLU A 304 -20.21 6.85 5.52
CA GLU A 304 -19.94 8.28 5.70
C GLU A 304 -20.90 8.91 6.73
N SER A 305 -22.18 8.52 6.74
CA SER A 305 -23.16 8.99 7.72
C SER A 305 -22.78 8.57 9.15
N LEU A 306 -22.31 7.34 9.35
CA LEU A 306 -21.79 6.86 10.63
C LEU A 306 -20.57 7.68 11.10
N MET A 307 -19.59 7.87 10.21
CA MET A 307 -18.39 8.66 10.51
C MET A 307 -18.76 10.07 10.98
N VAL A 308 -19.65 10.74 10.23
CA VAL A 308 -20.09 12.10 10.53
C VAL A 308 -20.93 12.15 11.82
N GLY A 309 -21.89 11.23 11.99
CA GLY A 309 -22.80 11.21 13.13
C GLY A 309 -22.10 10.96 14.46
N GLU A 310 -20.97 10.26 14.45
CA GLU A 310 -20.20 9.94 15.66
C GLU A 310 -18.90 10.73 15.79
N SER A 311 -18.58 11.57 14.80
CA SER A 311 -17.31 12.29 14.73
C SER A 311 -16.08 11.38 14.77
N VAL A 312 -16.15 10.24 14.07
CA VAL A 312 -15.07 9.24 14.00
C VAL A 312 -14.51 9.10 12.58
N GLY A 313 -13.21 8.82 12.49
CA GLY A 313 -12.56 8.48 11.22
C GLY A 313 -12.69 7.00 10.84
N LEU A 314 -12.30 6.65 9.61
CA LEU A 314 -12.28 5.28 9.09
C LEU A 314 -11.56 4.31 10.03
N THR A 315 -10.42 4.69 10.61
CA THR A 315 -9.66 3.75 11.47
C THR A 315 -10.46 3.33 12.70
N HIS A 316 -11.12 4.29 13.35
CA HIS A 316 -11.96 4.01 14.52
C HIS A 316 -13.22 3.23 14.11
N LEU A 317 -13.87 3.63 13.02
CA LEU A 317 -15.05 2.95 12.49
C LEU A 317 -14.77 1.47 12.18
N TYR A 318 -13.66 1.16 11.50
CA TYR A 318 -13.33 -0.22 11.16
C TYR A 318 -12.83 -1.05 12.36
N ASN A 319 -12.28 -0.41 13.40
CA ASN A 319 -12.06 -1.11 14.66
C ASN A 319 -13.39 -1.58 15.27
N ARG A 320 -14.42 -0.73 15.27
CA ARG A 320 -15.78 -1.10 15.69
C ARG A 320 -16.43 -2.15 14.78
N PHE A 321 -16.24 -2.01 13.46
CA PHE A 321 -16.73 -2.98 12.48
C PHE A 321 -16.25 -4.40 12.78
N HIS A 322 -15.00 -4.55 13.21
CA HIS A 322 -14.41 -5.84 13.58
C HIS A 322 -14.60 -6.21 15.07
N ASP A 323 -15.20 -5.36 15.89
CA ASP A 323 -15.49 -5.66 17.29
C ASP A 323 -16.76 -6.52 17.40
N GLN A 324 -16.66 -7.70 18.02
CA GLN A 324 -17.79 -8.59 18.22
C GLN A 324 -18.78 -8.09 19.29
N SER A 325 -18.30 -7.26 20.21
CA SER A 325 -19.12 -6.71 21.28
C SER A 325 -19.96 -5.50 20.86
N ASP A 326 -19.70 -4.96 19.65
CA ASP A 326 -20.44 -3.82 19.12
C ASP A 326 -21.80 -4.25 18.55
N ASP A 327 -22.85 -3.91 19.30
CA ASP A 327 -24.26 -4.23 19.05
C ASP A 327 -25.04 -3.06 18.46
N ASP A 328 -24.37 -2.00 18.00
CA ASP A 328 -25.01 -0.85 17.37
C ASP A 328 -25.76 -1.30 16.08
N PRO A 329 -27.08 -1.09 15.97
CA PRO A 329 -27.86 -1.48 14.80
C PRO A 329 -27.33 -0.89 13.49
N ARG A 330 -26.70 0.30 13.56
CA ARG A 330 -26.08 0.95 12.40
C ARG A 330 -24.79 0.25 12.00
N MET A 331 -24.01 -0.25 12.95
CA MET A 331 -22.82 -1.06 12.65
C MET A 331 -23.21 -2.41 12.05
N GLU A 332 -24.26 -3.04 12.59
CA GLU A 332 -24.79 -4.29 12.02
C GLU A 332 -25.32 -4.10 10.60
N THR A 333 -25.98 -2.97 10.32
CA THR A 333 -26.38 -2.60 8.97
C THR A 333 -25.17 -2.48 8.03
N MET A 334 -24.07 -1.89 8.50
CA MET A 334 -22.82 -1.78 7.73
C MET A 334 -22.22 -3.16 7.43
N ARG A 335 -22.18 -4.08 8.41
CA ARG A 335 -21.74 -5.47 8.24
C ARG A 335 -22.61 -6.24 7.25
N LYS A 336 -23.93 -6.08 7.34
CA LYS A 336 -24.88 -6.69 6.41
C LYS A 336 -24.66 -6.19 4.97
N LEU A 337 -24.51 -4.89 4.76
CA LEU A 337 -24.22 -4.33 3.44
C LEU A 337 -22.89 -4.84 2.88
N HIS A 338 -21.86 -4.98 3.72
CA HIS A 338 -20.57 -5.53 3.31
C HIS A 338 -20.70 -7.01 2.88
N ARG A 339 -21.46 -7.81 3.62
CA ARG A 339 -21.82 -9.19 3.24
C ARG A 339 -22.57 -9.24 1.91
N GLU A 340 -23.55 -8.37 1.69
CA GLU A 340 -24.30 -8.29 0.43
C GLU A 340 -23.37 -7.96 -0.75
N ILE A 341 -22.42 -7.02 -0.57
CA ILE A 341 -21.38 -6.70 -1.56
C ILE A 341 -20.55 -7.95 -1.88
N ASP A 342 -20.03 -8.64 -0.87
CA ASP A 342 -19.18 -9.81 -1.09
C ASP A 342 -19.91 -10.91 -1.86
N LEU A 343 -21.17 -11.18 -1.52
CA LEU A 343 -21.99 -12.16 -2.25
C LEU A 343 -22.24 -11.72 -3.70
N ALA A 344 -22.52 -10.45 -3.94
CA ALA A 344 -22.71 -9.91 -5.28
C ALA A 344 -21.41 -9.94 -6.11
N VAL A 345 -20.25 -9.69 -5.47
CA VAL A 345 -18.94 -9.83 -6.11
C VAL A 345 -18.67 -11.28 -6.48
N ALA A 346 -18.96 -12.24 -5.60
CA ALA A 346 -18.83 -13.67 -5.91
C ALA A 346 -19.69 -14.05 -7.12
N ARG A 347 -20.93 -13.56 -7.22
CA ARG A 347 -21.77 -13.76 -8.42
C ARG A 347 -21.21 -13.10 -9.68
N ALA A 348 -20.63 -11.90 -9.55
CA ALA A 348 -19.97 -11.23 -10.68
C ALA A 348 -18.75 -12.01 -11.21
N TYR A 349 -18.13 -12.84 -10.37
CA TYR A 349 -17.09 -13.80 -10.76
C TYR A 349 -17.65 -15.14 -11.29
N GLY A 350 -18.95 -15.38 -11.24
CA GLY A 350 -19.59 -16.67 -11.56
C GLY A 350 -19.40 -17.71 -10.45
N TRP A 351 -19.24 -17.29 -9.19
CA TRP A 351 -19.02 -18.15 -8.03
C TRP A 351 -20.27 -18.27 -7.15
N ASP A 352 -21.45 -18.41 -7.77
CA ASP A 352 -22.75 -18.43 -7.07
C ASP A 352 -22.87 -19.52 -5.98
N GLY A 353 -22.11 -20.61 -6.09
CA GLY A 353 -22.08 -21.70 -5.12
C GLY A 353 -21.00 -21.60 -4.04
N LEU A 354 -20.24 -20.50 -4.00
CA LEU A 354 -19.22 -20.29 -2.97
C LEU A 354 -19.87 -19.77 -1.69
N ASP A 355 -19.93 -20.60 -0.65
CA ASP A 355 -20.29 -20.13 0.68
C ASP A 355 -19.11 -19.38 1.30
N LEU A 356 -19.34 -18.10 1.60
CA LEU A 356 -18.34 -17.21 2.20
C LEU A 356 -18.40 -17.26 3.74
N GLU A 357 -19.48 -17.81 4.31
CA GLU A 357 -19.68 -17.98 5.75
C GLU A 357 -19.27 -16.73 6.57
N HIS A 358 -19.80 -15.56 6.22
CA HIS A 358 -19.48 -14.30 6.90
C HIS A 358 -19.69 -14.39 8.41
N GLY A 359 -18.70 -13.94 9.16
CA GLY A 359 -18.75 -13.93 10.62
C GLY A 359 -17.44 -13.45 11.22
N TYR A 360 -17.26 -13.73 12.51
CA TYR A 360 -16.02 -13.40 13.21
C TYR A 360 -15.04 -14.57 13.09
N HIS A 361 -14.00 -14.37 12.30
CA HIS A 361 -12.98 -15.38 12.04
C HIS A 361 -11.61 -14.94 12.53
N ALA A 362 -10.81 -15.92 12.96
CA ALA A 362 -9.45 -15.66 13.38
C ALA A 362 -8.53 -15.54 12.16
N VAL A 363 -7.92 -14.38 11.98
CA VAL A 363 -6.99 -14.08 10.90
C VAL A 363 -5.56 -14.38 11.38
N PRO A 364 -4.94 -15.50 10.96
CA PRO A 364 -3.77 -16.06 11.65
C PRO A 364 -2.49 -15.21 11.53
N TYR A 365 -2.42 -14.34 10.51
CA TYR A 365 -1.28 -13.46 10.29
C TYR A 365 -1.31 -12.20 11.17
N LEU A 366 -2.41 -11.93 11.87
CA LEU A 366 -2.53 -10.80 12.78
C LEU A 366 -2.07 -11.15 14.22
N PRO A 367 -1.62 -10.14 14.98
CA PRO A 367 -1.35 -10.24 16.41
C PRO A 367 -2.52 -10.82 17.20
N GLU A 368 -2.23 -11.46 18.34
CA GLU A 368 -3.27 -12.17 19.12
C GLU A 368 -4.41 -11.29 19.59
N ASN A 369 -4.10 -10.04 19.88
CA ASN A 369 -5.04 -9.03 20.34
C ASN A 369 -5.87 -8.39 19.21
N ASP A 370 -5.58 -8.67 17.93
CA ASP A 370 -6.27 -8.09 16.76
C ASP A 370 -6.66 -9.14 15.72
N ARG A 371 -6.62 -10.44 16.08
CA ARG A 371 -6.82 -11.55 15.15
C ARG A 371 -8.27 -11.79 14.78
N LEU A 372 -9.22 -11.47 15.67
CA LEU A 372 -10.62 -11.74 15.42
C LEU A 372 -11.18 -10.59 14.59
N ARG A 373 -11.62 -10.88 13.36
CA ARG A 373 -12.21 -9.87 12.47
C ARG A 373 -13.52 -10.37 11.90
N PHE A 374 -14.48 -9.47 11.74
CA PHE A 374 -15.63 -9.72 10.87
C PHE A 374 -15.13 -9.81 9.42
N THR A 375 -15.22 -10.99 8.82
CA THR A 375 -14.69 -11.32 7.47
C THR A 375 -15.34 -12.61 6.94
N ILE A 376 -14.91 -13.09 5.79
CA ILE A 376 -15.26 -14.41 5.25
C ILE A 376 -14.48 -15.53 5.96
N SER A 377 -15.00 -16.77 5.99
CA SER A 377 -14.37 -17.90 6.69
C SER A 377 -13.05 -18.38 6.05
N ASP A 378 -12.64 -19.62 6.30
CA ASP A 378 -11.52 -20.28 5.61
C ASP A 378 -11.69 -20.34 4.08
N ALA A 379 -12.84 -19.91 3.54
CA ALA A 379 -12.99 -19.40 2.18
C ALA A 379 -11.89 -18.37 1.77
N GLY A 380 -11.20 -17.75 2.73
CA GLY A 380 -9.99 -16.92 2.54
C GLY A 380 -8.79 -17.66 1.92
N LEU A 381 -8.84 -18.98 1.73
CA LEU A 381 -7.92 -19.70 0.86
C LEU A 381 -8.45 -19.93 -0.54
N GLU A 382 -9.75 -20.18 -0.65
CA GLU A 382 -10.43 -20.46 -1.91
C GLU A 382 -10.53 -19.22 -2.80
N VAL A 383 -10.79 -18.06 -2.20
CA VAL A 383 -10.86 -16.78 -2.93
C VAL A 383 -9.51 -16.43 -3.58
N PRO A 384 -8.37 -16.36 -2.86
CA PRO A 384 -7.07 -16.15 -3.50
C PRO A 384 -6.70 -17.23 -4.53
N ARG A 385 -7.10 -18.49 -4.31
CA ARG A 385 -6.88 -19.58 -5.28
C ARG A 385 -7.61 -19.31 -6.59
N ARG A 386 -8.91 -19.06 -6.54
CA ARG A 386 -9.71 -18.78 -7.74
C ARG A 386 -9.28 -17.49 -8.45
N LEU A 387 -8.94 -16.45 -7.68
CA LEU A 387 -8.39 -15.21 -8.24
C LEU A 387 -7.05 -15.43 -8.94
N SER A 388 -6.18 -16.28 -8.39
CA SER A 388 -4.91 -16.65 -9.02
C SER A 388 -5.16 -17.39 -10.33
N GLU A 389 -6.04 -18.39 -10.34
CA GLU A 389 -6.40 -19.14 -11.55
C GLU A 389 -6.96 -18.22 -12.64
N LEU A 390 -7.84 -17.29 -12.26
CA LEU A 390 -8.42 -16.33 -13.20
C LEU A 390 -7.37 -15.33 -13.72
N ASN A 391 -6.43 -14.91 -12.88
CA ASN A 391 -5.31 -14.05 -13.29
C ASN A 391 -4.44 -14.78 -14.34
N HIS A 392 -4.09 -16.04 -14.12
CA HIS A 392 -3.31 -16.82 -15.08
C HIS A 392 -4.06 -17.04 -16.39
N GLN A 393 -5.34 -17.39 -16.32
CA GLN A 393 -6.17 -17.55 -17.51
C GLN A 393 -6.18 -16.27 -18.37
N ARG A 394 -6.42 -15.11 -17.76
CA ARG A 394 -6.46 -13.82 -18.48
C ARG A 394 -5.11 -13.43 -19.06
N TYR A 395 -4.02 -13.68 -18.32
CA TYR A 395 -2.67 -13.45 -18.81
C TYR A 395 -2.37 -14.32 -20.05
N GLU A 396 -2.76 -15.60 -20.03
CA GLU A 396 -2.61 -16.48 -21.19
C GLU A 396 -3.41 -15.97 -22.40
N GLU A 397 -4.67 -15.56 -22.19
CA GLU A 397 -5.53 -14.97 -23.23
C GLU A 397 -4.91 -13.71 -23.84
N GLU A 398 -4.31 -12.85 -23.02
CA GLU A 398 -3.62 -11.62 -23.45
C GLU A 398 -2.35 -11.93 -24.25
N VAL A 399 -1.52 -12.86 -23.80
CA VAL A 399 -0.31 -13.30 -24.53
C VAL A 399 -0.69 -13.85 -25.91
N ILE A 400 -1.77 -14.64 -25.98
CA ILE A 400 -2.30 -15.15 -27.25
C ILE A 400 -2.80 -14.00 -28.14
N ALA A 401 -3.55 -13.05 -27.59
CA ALA A 401 -4.07 -11.91 -28.35
C ALA A 401 -2.95 -11.00 -28.89
N THR A 402 -1.93 -10.75 -28.07
CA THR A 402 -0.75 -9.94 -28.43
C THR A 402 0.08 -10.62 -29.52
N SER A 403 0.28 -11.93 -29.40
CA SER A 403 0.92 -12.75 -30.44
C SER A 403 0.15 -12.72 -31.77
N ARG A 404 -1.19 -12.79 -31.73
CA ARG A 404 -2.05 -12.68 -32.93
C ARG A 404 -2.00 -11.30 -33.59
N ARG A 405 -1.74 -10.23 -32.83
CA ARG A 405 -1.59 -8.85 -33.36
C ARG A 405 -0.20 -8.57 -33.94
N GLY A 406 0.69 -9.57 -33.99
CA GLY A 406 2.04 -9.41 -34.54
C GLY A 406 2.97 -8.59 -33.66
N PHE A 407 2.56 -8.27 -32.43
CA PHE A 407 3.44 -7.66 -31.43
C PHE A 407 4.12 -8.80 -30.67
N ASN A 408 5.44 -8.91 -30.81
CA ASN A 408 6.22 -9.66 -29.82
C ASN A 408 6.21 -8.82 -28.54
N PRO A 409 5.78 -9.35 -27.37
CA PRO A 409 5.97 -8.67 -26.13
C PRO A 409 7.46 -8.37 -25.99
N CYS A 410 7.82 -7.09 -25.93
CA CYS A 410 9.12 -6.72 -25.39
C CYS A 410 9.06 -7.19 -23.93
N LEU A 411 9.70 -8.32 -23.62
CA LEU A 411 10.06 -8.67 -22.26
C LEU A 411 10.71 -7.41 -21.68
N ARG A 412 10.00 -6.65 -20.84
CA ARG A 412 10.61 -5.59 -20.04
C ARG A 412 11.70 -6.29 -19.27
N THR A 413 12.93 -6.08 -19.71
CA THR A 413 14.11 -6.70 -19.14
C THR A 413 14.06 -6.40 -17.65
N GLY A 414 13.85 -7.45 -16.86
CA GLY A 414 14.01 -7.36 -15.42
C GLY A 414 15.33 -6.65 -15.18
N ARG A 415 15.27 -5.55 -14.43
CA ARG A 415 16.37 -4.63 -14.15
C ARG A 415 17.64 -5.45 -13.93
N THR A 416 18.49 -5.53 -14.94
CA THR A 416 19.76 -6.22 -14.85
C THR A 416 20.55 -5.45 -13.80
N THR A 417 20.72 -6.06 -12.63
CA THR A 417 21.79 -5.65 -11.73
C THR A 417 23.06 -5.73 -12.56
N SER A 418 23.65 -4.59 -12.91
CA SER A 418 24.94 -4.58 -13.58
C SER A 418 25.88 -5.40 -12.72
N ALA A 419 26.34 -6.52 -13.24
CA ALA A 419 27.42 -7.28 -12.64
C ALA A 419 28.57 -6.30 -12.46
N ALA A 420 28.92 -6.00 -11.21
CA ALA A 420 30.09 -5.20 -10.92
C ALA A 420 31.29 -5.94 -11.52
N THR A 421 31.92 -5.33 -12.52
CA THR A 421 33.19 -5.76 -13.07
C THR A 421 34.17 -5.95 -11.91
N PRO A 422 34.85 -7.11 -11.78
CA PRO A 422 35.77 -7.32 -10.68
C PRO A 422 36.96 -6.38 -10.85
N GLN A 423 37.06 -5.36 -9.99
CA GLN A 423 38.26 -4.53 -9.93
C GLN A 423 39.44 -5.37 -9.42
N PRO A 424 40.64 -5.23 -10.01
CA PRO A 424 41.82 -5.97 -9.61
C PRO A 424 42.24 -5.58 -8.18
N ARG A 425 42.64 -6.59 -7.40
CA ARG A 425 43.11 -6.45 -6.02
C ARG A 425 44.30 -5.50 -5.95
N SER A 426 44.12 -4.31 -5.38
CA SER A 426 45.22 -3.49 -4.86
C SER A 426 45.49 -3.92 -3.41
N THR A 427 46.69 -4.47 -3.20
CA THR A 427 47.26 -4.69 -1.88
C THR A 427 47.51 -3.33 -1.22
N SER A 428 46.80 -3.04 -0.13
CA SER A 428 47.13 -1.93 0.77
C SER A 428 47.31 -2.44 2.19
N THR A 429 48.38 -1.95 2.79
CA THR A 429 48.99 -2.26 4.08
C THR A 429 48.11 -1.87 5.27
N PRO A 430 48.29 -2.50 6.46
CA PRO A 430 47.45 -2.27 7.62
C PRO A 430 47.83 -0.96 8.35
N PHE A 431 46.85 -0.10 8.61
CA PHE A 431 46.98 1.03 9.55
C PHE A 431 46.64 0.59 10.99
N PRO A 432 47.33 1.12 12.02
CA PRO A 432 47.24 0.66 13.41
C PRO A 432 46.05 1.26 14.17
N PRO A 433 45.64 0.65 15.31
CA PRO A 433 44.46 1.06 16.07
C PRO A 433 44.70 2.32 16.91
N THR A 434 43.78 3.29 16.86
CA THR A 434 43.80 4.47 17.73
C THR A 434 42.92 4.27 18.97
N ARG A 435 43.46 4.72 20.11
CA ARG A 435 43.00 4.51 21.49
C ARG A 435 41.59 5.01 21.81
N ALA A 436 40.90 4.24 22.66
CA ALA A 436 39.68 4.63 23.35
C ALA A 436 39.97 5.76 24.36
N ASN A 437 39.19 6.84 24.30
CA ASN A 437 39.16 7.89 25.31
C ASN A 437 37.95 7.65 26.23
N THR A 438 38.24 7.41 27.51
CA THR A 438 37.27 7.27 28.59
C THR A 438 36.88 8.64 29.13
N SER A 439 35.60 9.00 29.03
CA SER A 439 35.04 10.18 29.71
C SER A 439 34.33 9.74 30.99
N LYS A 440 34.76 10.36 32.09
CA LYS A 440 34.40 10.06 33.48
C LYS A 440 32.92 10.28 33.78
N VAL A 441 32.39 9.35 34.58
CA VAL A 441 31.17 9.46 35.39
C VAL A 441 31.41 10.50 36.50
N ALA A 442 30.47 11.42 36.68
CA ALA A 442 30.38 12.28 37.86
C ALA A 442 29.12 11.88 38.64
N GLU A 443 29.29 11.63 39.92
CA GLU A 443 28.26 11.42 40.94
C GLU A 443 28.52 12.39 42.11
N PRO A 444 27.58 12.56 43.06
CA PRO A 444 27.01 13.86 43.40
C PRO A 444 27.60 14.49 44.67
N ARG A 445 27.29 15.77 44.87
CA ARG A 445 27.23 16.42 46.19
C ARG A 445 26.05 17.37 46.24
#